data_AF-A0A2G6GCW9-F1
#
_entry.id   AF-A0A2G6GCW9-F1
#
_cell.length_a   1.000
_cell.length_b   1.000
_cell.length_c   1.000
_cell.angle_alpha   90.00
_cell.angle_beta   90.00
_cell.angle_gamma   90.00
#
_symmetry.space_group_name_H-M   'P 1'
#
loop_
_entity.id
_entity.type
_entity.pdbx_description
1 polymer ?
#
loop_
_entity_poly.entity_id
_entity_poly.type
_entity_poly.pdbx_seq_one_letter_code
_entity_poly.pdbx_strand_id
1 'polypeptide(L)' 'MKNLTLQLHSRDEKTFFLTQIIEELEIKKEEKSLYLFSMNILDDNDFDIFFQKIVSQVPQKITIS' A
#
# COMPACT_ATOMS: atom_id res chain seq x y z
N MET A 1 8.23 -21.55 6.86
CA MET A 1 8.10 -20.20 6.26
C MET A 1 7.78 -19.22 7.37
N LYS A 2 8.54 -18.14 7.54
CA LYS A 2 8.28 -17.13 8.59
C LYS A 2 7.14 -16.21 8.13
N ASN A 3 6.14 -15.99 8.99
CA ASN A 3 5.10 -14.98 8.78
C ASN A 3 5.70 -13.60 9.08
N LEU A 4 5.55 -12.64 8.17
CA LEU A 4 5.90 -11.23 8.43
C LEU A 4 4.64 -10.54 8.94
N THR A 5 4.65 -10.14 10.21
CA THR A 5 3.66 -9.20 10.74
C THR A 5 4.22 -7.80 10.51
N LEU A 6 3.57 -7.00 9.66
CA LEU A 6 3.91 -5.60 9.43
C LEU A 6 2.98 -4.75 10.29
N GLN A 7 3.50 -4.22 11.39
CA GLN A 7 2.83 -3.19 12.17
C GLN A 7 3.13 -1.84 11.52
N LEU A 8 2.13 -1.27 10.84
CA LEU A 8 2.23 0.02 10.15
C LEU A 8 1.29 0.99 10.87
N HIS A 9 1.85 1.95 11.61
CA HIS A 9 1.13 2.83 12.52
C HIS A 9 0.93 4.23 11.96
N SER A 10 1.75 4.67 11.00
CA SER A 10 1.71 6.01 10.41
C SER A 10 1.34 6.01 8.93
N ARG A 11 0.87 7.17 8.43
CA ARG A 11 0.63 7.40 7.01
C ARG A 11 1.91 7.21 6.18
N ASP A 12 3.05 7.63 6.69
CA ASP A 12 4.34 7.51 5.99
C ASP A 12 4.74 6.05 5.81
N GLU A 13 4.59 5.22 6.85
CA GLU A 13 4.86 3.79 6.79
C GLU A 13 3.93 3.07 5.79
N LYS A 14 2.64 3.39 5.82
CA LYS A 14 1.65 2.86 4.86
C LYS A 14 1.96 3.29 3.42
N THR A 15 2.38 4.54 3.22
CA THR A 15 2.75 5.09 1.91
C THR A 15 4.00 4.42 1.38
N PHE A 16 5.02 4.23 2.23
CA PHE A 16 6.23 3.50 1.89
C PHE A 16 5.90 2.07 1.45
N PHE A 17 5.07 1.36 2.22
CA PHE A 17 4.64 0.00 1.89
C PHE A 17 3.90 -0.08 0.55
N LEU A 18 2.93 0.80 0.31
CA LEU A 18 2.20 0.86 -0.97
C LEU A 18 3.12 1.21 -2.15
N THR A 19 4.11 2.08 -1.94
CA THR A 19 5.12 2.42 -2.95
C THR A 19 5.92 1.18 -3.36
N GLN A 20 6.35 0.36 -2.39
CA GLN A 20 7.03 -0.91 -2.69
C GLN A 20 6.14 -1.84 -3.51
N ILE A 21 4.85 -1.96 -3.18
CA ILE A 21 3.91 -2.77 -3.98
C ILE A 21 3.83 -2.24 -5.42
N ILE A 22 3.63 -0.93 -5.59
CA ILE A 22 3.46 -0.30 -6.91
C ILE A 22 4.72 -0.49 -7.78
N GLU A 23 5.91 -0.40 -7.19
CA GLU A 23 7.17 -0.62 -7.91
C GLU A 23 7.32 -2.05 -8.41
N GLU A 24 6.83 -3.04 -7.67
CA GLU A 24 6.86 -4.47 -8.06
C GLU A 24 5.77 -4.85 -9.08
N LEU A 25 4.77 -3.99 -9.33
CA LEU A 25 3.74 -4.26 -10.33
C LEU A 25 4.32 -4.22 -11.76
N GLU A 26 3.97 -5.23 -12.57
CA GLU A 26 4.27 -5.30 -14.00
C GLU A 26 3.27 -4.46 -14.83
N ILE A 27 3.16 -3.17 -14.51
CA ILE A 27 2.30 -2.19 -15.18
C ILE A 27 3.13 -1.07 -15.84
N LYS A 28 2.49 -0.24 -16.68
CA LYS A 28 3.19 0.87 -17.35
C LYS A 28 3.66 1.91 -16.33
N LYS A 29 4.74 2.60 -16.65
CA LYS A 29 5.35 3.62 -15.77
C LYS A 29 4.39 4.78 -15.48
N GLU A 30 3.59 5.16 -16.47
CA GLU A 30 2.57 6.20 -16.35
C GLU A 30 1.49 5.78 -15.33
N GLU A 31 1.10 4.50 -15.33
CA GLU A 31 0.13 3.95 -14.38
C GLU A 31 0.72 3.94 -12.96
N LYS A 32 1.98 3.54 -12.77
CA LYS A 32 2.67 3.66 -11.47
C LYS A 32 2.64 5.10 -10.94
N SER A 33 2.96 6.06 -11.81
CA SER A 33 2.97 7.49 -11.46
C SER A 33 1.60 7.98 -11.01
N LEU A 34 0.52 7.51 -11.65
CA LEU A 34 -0.85 7.83 -11.26
C LEU A 34 -1.23 7.24 -9.90
N TYR A 35 -0.82 6.01 -9.59
CA TYR A 35 -1.05 5.44 -8.26
C TYR A 35 -0.30 6.20 -7.17
N LEU A 36 0.97 6.54 -7.40
CA LEU A 36 1.77 7.34 -6.47
C LEU A 36 1.16 8.74 -6.25
N PHE A 37 0.72 9.40 -7.33
CA PHE A 37 0.03 10.68 -7.24
C PHE A 37 -1.28 10.57 -6.44
N SER A 38 -2.07 9.54 -6.70
CA SER A 38 -3.36 9.32 -6.05
C SER A 38 -3.23 9.22 -4.53
N MET A 39 -2.20 8.52 -4.03
CA MET A 39 -1.96 8.41 -2.58
C MET A 39 -1.66 9.76 -1.90
N ASN A 40 -1.10 10.73 -2.63
CA ASN A 40 -0.74 12.04 -2.08
C ASN A 40 -1.93 13.01 -2.00
N ILE A 41 -3.01 12.75 -2.74
CA ILE A 41 -4.19 13.63 -2.78
C ILE A 41 -5.34 13.13 -1.92
N LEU A 42 -5.29 11.89 -1.44
CA LEU A 42 -6.29 11.36 -0.51
C LEU A 42 -6.14 12.01 0.87
N ASP A 43 -7.25 12.30 1.53
CA ASP A 43 -7.23 12.61 2.96
C ASP A 43 -6.87 11.35 3.78
N ASP A 44 -6.66 11.51 5.10
CA ASP A 44 -6.22 10.40 5.95
C ASP A 44 -7.23 9.26 6.03
N ASN A 45 -8.52 9.55 6.02
CA ASN A 45 -9.57 8.52 6.12
C ASN A 45 -9.67 7.72 4.82
N ASP A 46 -9.71 8.41 3.68
CA ASP A 46 -9.77 7.78 2.37
C ASP A 46 -8.50 7.00 2.05
N PHE A 47 -7.34 7.52 2.48
CA PHE A 47 -6.06 6.83 2.38
C PHE A 47 -6.08 5.51 3.17
N ASP A 48 -6.60 5.51 4.40
CA ASP A 48 -6.67 4.30 5.22
C ASP A 48 -7.61 3.25 4.63
N ILE A 49 -8.76 3.67 4.10
CA ILE A 49 -9.68 2.76 3.39
C ILE A 49 -9.00 2.17 2.15
N PHE A 50 -8.30 2.99 1.37
CA PHE A 50 -7.55 2.54 0.20
C PHE A 50 -6.46 1.53 0.58
N PHE A 51 -5.67 1.85 1.60
CA PHE A 51 -4.61 0.98 2.12
C PHE A 51 -5.15 -0.39 2.54
N GLN A 52 -6.23 -0.41 3.32
CA GLN A 52 -6.87 -1.66 3.76
C GLN A 52 -7.38 -2.49 2.58
N LYS A 53 -7.98 -1.85 1.57
CA LYS A 53 -8.41 -2.54 0.35
C LYS A 53 -7.25 -3.21 -0.37
N ILE A 54 -6.14 -2.51 -0.57
CA ILE A 54 -4.97 -3.08 -1.25
C ILE A 54 -4.40 -4.26 -0.45
N VAL A 55 -4.19 -4.09 0.86
CA VAL A 55 -3.58 -5.14 1.68
C VAL A 55 -4.49 -6.37 1.78
N SER A 56 -5.81 -6.19 1.83
CA SER A 56 -6.77 -7.31 1.83
C SER A 56 -6.70 -8.19 0.58
N GLN A 57 -6.21 -7.64 -0.54
CA GLN A 57 -6.03 -8.37 -1.80
C GLN A 57 -4.65 -9.01 -1.92
N VAL A 58 -3.69 -8.68 -1.05
CA VAL A 58 -2.39 -9.35 -1.02
C VAL A 58 -2.60 -10.76 -0.49
N PRO A 59 -2.33 -11.82 -1.29
CA PRO A 59 -2.55 -13.20 -0.88
C PRO A 59 -1.77 -13.49 0.42
N GLN A 60 -2.50 -13.88 1.46
CA GLN A 60 -2.07 -14.00 2.86
C GLN A 60 -0.57 -14.26 3.07
N LYS A 61 0.14 -13.20 3.46
CA LYS A 61 1.33 -13.28 4.33
C LYS A 61 1.65 -11.98 5.06
N ILE A 62 0.70 -11.07 5.16
CA ILE A 62 0.85 -9.80 5.87
C ILE A 62 -0.35 -9.65 6.81
N THR A 63 -0.10 -9.82 8.10
CA THR A 63 -1.07 -9.48 9.14
C THR A 63 -0.82 -8.03 9.52
N ILE A 64 -1.83 -7.16 9.32
CA ILE A 64 -1.85 -5.82 9.90
C ILE A 64 -2.61 -5.93 11.21
N SER A 65 -1.95 -5.59 12.32
CA SER A 65 -2.51 -5.54 13.67
C SER A 65 -2.44 -4.12 14.22
#